data_AF-A0A496N6R6-F1
#
_entry.id   AF-A0A496N6R6-F1
#
_cell.length_a   1.000
_cell.length_b   1.000
_cell.length_c   1.000
_cell.angle_alpha   90.00
_cell.angle_beta   90.00
_cell.angle_gamma   90.00
#
_symmetry.space_group_name_H-M   'P 1'
#
loop_
_entity.id
_entity.type
_entity.pdbx_description
1 polymer ?
#
loop_
_entity_poly.entity_id
_entity_poly.type
_entity_poly.pdbx_seq_one_letter_code
_entity_poly.pdbx_strand_id
1 'polypeptide(L)'
;MTQIGVANNVNDNVRVGAVLSHSRANNTFAENVSGKNRLTALSTYVKGNWNNGVFASLDLGYGRSRNTIDFDGKNNVFHRSLFSAGVNAGIQWDWGVNVQPSIGVRYNRLSKANYQLAEAKIESKALNLMTYRAGLELSKTFDVAGVKLTPSVASYYNDATQRKMAVNGALSVNNIGMQQQFGRYFNHEAGLAAQFNQWQVSAQVGMLKGSDITTQKYAAFKLGYTW
;
A
#
# COMPACT_ATOMS: atom_id res chain seq x y z
N MET A 1 10.90 1.10 -2.62
CA MET A 1 10.05 2.29 -2.38
C MET A 1 10.65 3.06 -1.21
N THR A 2 10.56 4.38 -1.23
CA THR A 2 11.07 5.24 -0.14
C THR A 2 9.96 6.18 0.30
N GLN A 3 9.85 6.41 1.62
CA GLN A 3 8.84 7.29 2.21
C GLN A 3 9.47 8.16 3.30
N ILE A 4 8.97 9.38 3.44
CA ILE A 4 9.30 10.30 4.53
C ILE A 4 8.03 10.94 5.03
N GLY A 5 7.89 11.11 6.35
CA GLY A 5 6.67 11.67 6.91
C GLY A 5 6.88 12.34 8.25
N VAL A 6 5.89 13.14 8.62
CA VAL A 6 5.78 13.85 9.88
C VAL A 6 4.42 13.59 10.47
N ALA A 7 4.34 13.50 11.79
CA ALA A 7 3.07 13.35 12.49
C ALA A 7 3.11 14.07 13.83
N ASN A 8 1.94 14.52 14.25
CA ASN A 8 1.72 15.28 15.47
C ASN A 8 0.57 14.66 16.25
N ASN A 9 0.72 14.57 17.58
CA ASN A 9 -0.36 14.15 18.46
C ASN A 9 -1.20 15.39 18.80
N VAL A 10 -2.44 15.41 18.31
CA VAL A 10 -3.37 16.52 18.56
C VAL A 10 -3.86 16.49 20.00
N ASN A 11 -4.01 15.28 20.54
CA ASN A 11 -4.25 14.99 21.95
C ASN A 11 -3.74 13.57 22.26
N ASP A 12 -3.97 13.08 23.48
CA ASP A 12 -3.50 11.76 23.93
C ASP A 12 -4.07 10.58 23.12
N ASN A 13 -5.20 10.79 22.45
CA ASN A 13 -5.93 9.75 21.73
C ASN A 13 -5.80 9.86 20.22
N VAL A 14 -5.50 11.04 19.68
CA VAL A 14 -5.57 11.36 18.25
C VAL A 14 -4.23 11.83 17.71
N ARG A 15 -3.76 11.14 16.68
CA ARG A 15 -2.56 11.48 15.92
C ARG A 15 -2.91 11.79 14.47
N VAL A 16 -2.33 12.87 13.94
CA VAL A 16 -2.46 13.26 12.53
C VAL A 16 -1.07 13.27 11.91
N GLY A 17 -0.95 12.86 10.65
CA GLY A 17 0.32 12.91 9.96
C GLY A 17 0.20 13.00 8.45
N ALA A 18 1.34 13.31 7.84
CA ALA A 18 1.50 13.35 6.39
C ALA A 18 2.76 12.57 6.00
N VAL A 19 2.71 11.90 4.84
CA VAL A 19 3.78 11.06 4.30
C VAL A 19 3.92 11.37 2.82
N LEU A 20 5.14 11.72 2.40
CA LEU A 20 5.55 11.79 1.01
C LEU A 20 6.22 10.47 0.62
N SER A 21 5.74 9.87 -0.46
CA SER A 21 6.14 8.57 -0.97
C SER A 21 6.73 8.68 -2.37
N HIS A 22 7.85 8.00 -2.61
CA HIS A 22 8.44 7.84 -3.93
C HIS A 22 8.68 6.35 -4.24
N SER A 23 8.14 5.89 -5.36
CA SER A 23 8.31 4.51 -5.82
C SER A 23 8.81 4.46 -7.26
N ARG A 24 9.69 3.51 -7.52
CA ARG A 24 10.16 3.16 -8.85
C ARG A 24 9.91 1.67 -9.06
N ALA A 25 9.17 1.34 -10.10
CA ALA A 25 8.92 -0.04 -10.51
C ALA A 25 9.46 -0.23 -11.93
N ASN A 26 10.21 -1.31 -12.13
CA ASN A 26 10.66 -1.76 -13.43
C ASN A 26 9.92 -3.07 -13.71
N ASN A 27 9.06 -3.09 -14.73
CA ASN A 27 8.39 -4.30 -15.16
C ASN A 27 8.95 -4.71 -16.54
N THR A 28 9.47 -5.92 -16.63
CA THR A 28 9.80 -6.59 -17.89
C THR A 28 8.63 -7.50 -18.24
N PHE A 29 7.94 -7.21 -19.35
CA PHE A 29 6.94 -8.11 -19.91
C PHE A 29 7.63 -9.09 -20.87
N ALA A 30 7.01 -10.25 -21.11
CA ALA A 30 7.44 -11.12 -22.20
C ALA A 30 7.36 -10.35 -23.53
N GLU A 31 8.30 -10.60 -24.45
CA GLU A 31 8.50 -9.87 -25.73
C GLU A 31 9.20 -8.50 -25.65
N ASN A 32 10.29 -8.36 -24.88
CA ASN A 32 11.20 -7.20 -24.91
C ASN A 32 10.56 -5.81 -24.61
N VAL A 33 9.32 -5.74 -24.14
CA VAL A 33 8.70 -4.48 -23.72
C VAL A 33 9.09 -4.16 -22.28
N SER A 34 9.92 -3.12 -22.11
CA SER A 34 10.35 -2.63 -20.79
C SER A 34 9.50 -1.43 -20.36
N GLY A 35 8.85 -1.54 -19.20
CA GLY A 35 8.03 -0.48 -18.61
C GLY A 35 8.69 0.12 -17.38
N LYS A 36 9.04 1.41 -17.42
CA LYS A 36 9.54 2.16 -16.25
C LYS A 36 8.42 2.99 -15.65
N ASN A 37 8.04 2.73 -14.40
CA ASN A 37 7.05 3.53 -13.66
C ASN A 37 7.70 4.26 -12.49
N ARG A 38 7.45 5.58 -12.40
CA ARG A 38 7.81 6.42 -11.25
C ARG A 38 6.54 7.00 -10.66
N LEU A 39 6.27 6.72 -9.38
CA LEU A 39 5.13 7.26 -8.63
C LEU A 39 5.64 8.16 -7.51
N THR A 40 5.12 9.39 -7.46
CA THR A 40 5.27 10.28 -6.30
C THR A 40 3.89 10.56 -5.73
N ALA A 41 3.70 10.34 -4.43
CA ALA A 41 2.40 10.48 -3.78
C ALA A 41 2.53 11.16 -2.42
N LEU A 42 1.59 12.05 -2.11
CA LEU A 42 1.39 12.64 -0.80
C LEU A 42 0.17 11.98 -0.16
N SER A 43 0.30 11.53 1.08
CA SER A 43 -0.79 10.94 1.85
C SER A 43 -0.88 11.56 3.23
N THR A 44 -2.09 11.84 3.70
CA THR A 44 -2.40 12.29 5.05
C THR A 44 -3.18 11.22 5.78
N TYR A 45 -2.96 11.07 7.08
CA TYR A 45 -3.69 10.13 7.89
C TYR A 45 -4.07 10.72 9.25
N VAL A 46 -5.14 10.19 9.81
CA VAL A 46 -5.59 10.41 11.18
C VAL A 46 -5.75 9.04 11.84
N LYS A 47 -5.24 8.88 13.05
CA LYS A 47 -5.41 7.67 13.87
C LYS A 47 -5.91 8.06 15.26
N GLY A 48 -7.04 7.50 15.66
CA GLY A 48 -7.57 7.55 17.02
C GLY A 48 -7.31 6.24 17.75
N ASN A 49 -6.91 6.31 19.02
CA ASN A 49 -6.81 5.17 19.94
C ASN A 49 -7.60 5.51 21.21
N TRP A 50 -8.41 4.58 21.68
CA TRP A 50 -9.23 4.73 22.88
C TRP A 50 -8.72 3.85 24.02
N ASN A 51 -9.05 4.22 25.27
CA ASN A 51 -8.53 3.58 26.48
C ASN A 51 -8.90 2.09 26.60
N ASN A 52 -9.94 1.64 25.90
CA ASN A 52 -10.36 0.24 25.83
C ASN A 52 -9.60 -0.59 24.78
N GLY A 53 -8.52 -0.06 24.20
CA GLY A 53 -7.71 -0.73 23.18
C GLY A 53 -8.27 -0.65 21.76
N VAL A 54 -9.43 -0.03 21.56
CA VAL A 54 -9.98 0.22 20.22
C VAL A 54 -9.13 1.25 19.51
N PHE A 55 -8.95 1.08 18.20
CA PHE A 55 -8.39 2.10 17.33
C PHE A 55 -9.16 2.22 16.03
N ALA A 56 -9.08 3.40 15.44
CA ALA A 56 -9.62 3.70 14.13
C ALA A 56 -8.66 4.63 13.41
N SER A 57 -8.62 4.51 12.09
CA SER A 57 -7.77 5.34 11.25
C SER A 57 -8.44 5.64 9.93
N LEU A 58 -8.16 6.82 9.42
CA LEU A 58 -8.54 7.28 8.09
C LEU A 58 -7.29 7.78 7.39
N ASP A 59 -7.14 7.44 6.11
CA ASP A 59 -6.08 7.96 5.27
C ASP A 59 -6.61 8.43 3.91
N LEU A 60 -6.00 9.50 3.40
CA LEU A 60 -6.25 10.05 2.08
C LEU A 60 -4.91 10.22 1.38
N GLY A 61 -4.88 9.98 0.08
CA GLY A 61 -3.66 10.11 -0.70
C GLY A 61 -3.92 10.57 -2.12
N TYR A 62 -2.99 11.34 -2.64
CA TYR A 62 -2.95 11.75 -4.03
C TYR A 62 -1.53 11.63 -4.56
N GLY A 63 -1.37 11.06 -5.75
CA GLY A 63 -0.07 10.91 -6.39
C GLY A 63 -0.12 11.06 -7.89
N ARG A 64 1.05 11.29 -8.48
CA ARG A 64 1.26 11.31 -9.92
C ARG A 64 2.28 10.24 -10.30
N SER A 65 1.87 9.40 -11.24
CA SER A 65 2.68 8.35 -11.84
C SER A 65 3.11 8.78 -13.25
N ARG A 66 4.39 8.66 -13.52
CA ARG A 66 4.99 8.78 -14.86
C ARG A 66 5.37 7.38 -15.32
N ASN A 67 4.68 6.91 -16.34
CA ASN A 67 4.94 5.62 -16.99
C ASN A 67 5.65 5.90 -18.32
N THR A 68 6.74 5.19 -18.57
CA THR A 68 7.39 5.16 -19.88
C THR A 68 7.24 3.76 -20.41
N ILE A 69 6.55 3.62 -21.53
CA ILE A 69 6.43 2.36 -22.26
C ILE A 69 7.29 2.52 -23.50
N ASP A 70 8.26 1.62 -23.66
CA ASP A 70 9.06 1.50 -24.86
C ASP A 70 8.42 0.42 -25.74
N PHE A 71 7.87 0.82 -26.88
CA PHE A 71 7.31 -0.07 -27.88
C PHE A 71 7.89 0.32 -29.24
N ASP A 72 8.62 -0.59 -29.86
CA ASP A 72 9.18 -0.45 -31.22
C ASP A 72 9.99 0.85 -31.44
N GLY A 73 10.83 1.21 -30.47
CA GLY A 73 11.74 2.37 -30.57
C GLY A 73 11.10 3.74 -30.38
N LYS A 74 9.81 3.84 -30.03
CA LYS A 74 9.12 5.10 -29.72
C LYS A 74 8.85 5.24 -28.22
N ASN A 75 9.56 6.21 -27.62
CA ASN A 75 9.41 6.58 -26.21
C ASN A 75 8.11 7.33 -25.96
N ASN A 76 7.08 6.64 -25.44
CA ASN A 76 5.82 7.27 -25.08
C ASN A 76 5.71 7.47 -23.56
N VAL A 77 5.66 8.74 -23.13
CA VAL A 77 5.63 9.15 -21.72
C VAL A 77 4.23 9.54 -21.30
N PHE A 78 3.72 8.84 -20.29
CA PHE A 78 2.34 8.84 -19.92
C PHE A 78 2.14 9.21 -18.44
N HIS A 79 1.31 10.21 -18.16
CA HIS A 79 1.00 10.69 -16.82
C HIS A 79 -0.36 10.14 -16.34
N ARG A 80 -0.39 9.60 -15.12
CA ARG A 80 -1.62 9.18 -14.43
C ARG A 80 -1.64 9.76 -13.04
N SER A 81 -2.78 10.30 -12.61
CA SER A 81 -2.99 10.62 -11.19
C SER A 81 -3.63 9.42 -10.47
N LEU A 82 -3.18 9.20 -9.25
CA LEU A 82 -3.69 8.21 -8.31
C LEU A 82 -4.36 8.96 -7.16
N PHE A 83 -5.59 8.61 -6.83
CA PHE A 83 -6.25 8.99 -5.60
C PHE A 83 -6.46 7.73 -4.75
N SER A 84 -6.29 7.84 -3.44
CA SER A 84 -6.56 6.76 -2.50
C SER A 84 -7.29 7.29 -1.28
N ALA A 85 -8.22 6.50 -0.76
CA ALA A 85 -8.87 6.75 0.53
C ALA A 85 -8.98 5.43 1.28
N GLY A 86 -8.68 5.43 2.57
CA GLY A 86 -8.68 4.24 3.40
C GLY A 86 -9.30 4.50 4.76
N VAL A 87 -10.01 3.51 5.28
CA VAL A 87 -10.48 3.48 6.67
C VAL A 87 -10.12 2.12 7.26
N ASN A 88 -9.59 2.10 8.47
CA ASN A 88 -9.27 0.87 9.20
C ASN A 88 -9.71 1.01 10.66
N ALA A 89 -10.16 -0.07 11.26
CA ALA A 89 -10.51 -0.15 12.66
C ALA A 89 -10.06 -1.49 13.24
N GLY A 90 -9.84 -1.52 14.55
CA GLY A 90 -9.46 -2.74 15.24
C GLY A 90 -9.51 -2.56 16.74
N ILE A 91 -9.14 -3.62 17.44
CA ILE A 91 -9.04 -3.65 18.89
C ILE A 91 -7.77 -4.37 19.27
N GLN A 92 -7.08 -3.89 20.29
CA GLN A 92 -5.90 -4.52 20.86
C GLN A 92 -6.24 -5.07 22.23
N TRP A 93 -5.95 -6.35 22.44
CA TRP A 93 -6.00 -7.01 23.74
C TRP A 93 -4.60 -7.40 24.17
N ASP A 94 -4.26 -7.19 25.44
CA ASP A 94 -3.01 -7.68 26.03
C ASP A 94 -3.31 -8.88 26.93
N TRP A 95 -2.95 -10.07 26.48
CA TRP A 95 -3.04 -11.32 27.24
C TRP A 95 -1.64 -11.89 27.54
N GLY A 96 -0.65 -11.01 27.75
CA GLY A 96 0.78 -11.36 27.84
C GLY A 96 1.48 -11.43 26.47
N VAL A 97 0.69 -11.37 25.40
CA VAL A 97 1.03 -11.03 24.01
C VAL A 97 -0.08 -10.09 23.56
N ASN A 98 0.28 -9.02 22.85
CA ASN A 98 -0.68 -8.14 22.22
C ASN A 98 -1.32 -8.84 21.02
N VAL A 99 -2.64 -8.94 21.03
CA VAL A 99 -3.46 -9.51 19.96
C VAL A 99 -4.27 -8.37 19.36
N GLN A 100 -4.07 -8.11 18.07
CA GLN A 100 -4.68 -6.98 17.38
C GLN A 100 -5.42 -7.43 16.10
N PRO A 101 -6.67 -7.91 16.23
CA PRO A 101 -7.55 -8.03 15.08
C PRO A 101 -7.90 -6.67 14.48
N SER A 102 -8.02 -6.60 13.16
CA SER A 102 -8.36 -5.38 12.45
C SER A 102 -9.15 -5.67 11.17
N ILE A 103 -9.94 -4.68 10.76
CA ILE A 103 -10.63 -4.64 9.49
C ILE A 103 -10.39 -3.30 8.80
N GLY A 104 -10.48 -3.26 7.49
CA GLY A 104 -10.34 -2.02 6.74
C GLY A 104 -10.87 -2.09 5.34
N VAL A 105 -11.12 -0.92 4.77
CA VAL A 105 -11.54 -0.74 3.39
C VAL A 105 -10.65 0.31 2.76
N ARG A 106 -10.17 0.05 1.55
CA ARG A 106 -9.40 1.01 0.77
C ARG A 106 -9.97 1.17 -0.62
N TYR A 107 -10.28 2.41 -0.97
CA TYR A 107 -10.59 2.86 -2.30
C TYR A 107 -9.34 3.41 -2.99
N ASN A 108 -9.11 3.03 -4.25
CA ASN A 108 -8.10 3.62 -5.10
C ASN A 108 -8.73 3.98 -6.45
N ARG A 109 -8.42 5.17 -6.96
CA ARG A 109 -8.84 5.65 -8.27
C ARG A 109 -7.64 6.06 -9.08
N LEU A 110 -7.42 5.41 -10.22
CA LEU A 110 -6.44 5.84 -11.21
C LEU A 110 -7.17 6.65 -12.29
N SER A 111 -6.65 7.83 -12.61
CA SER A 111 -7.22 8.69 -13.64
C SER A 111 -7.07 8.07 -15.04
N LYS A 112 -7.94 8.54 -15.94
CA LYS A 112 -7.83 8.27 -17.37
C LYS A 112 -6.43 8.62 -17.89
N ALA A 113 -6.00 7.90 -18.91
CA ALA A 113 -4.81 8.24 -19.67
C ALA A 113 -5.15 8.06 -21.15
N ASN A 114 -5.10 9.16 -21.90
CA ASN A 114 -5.47 9.20 -23.31
C ASN A 114 -4.21 9.19 -24.14
N TYR A 115 -3.99 8.16 -24.96
CA TYR A 115 -2.81 8.09 -25.81
C TYR A 115 -3.13 7.70 -27.25
N GLN A 116 -2.47 8.39 -28.16
CA GLN A 116 -2.45 8.06 -29.58
C GLN A 116 -1.21 7.20 -29.83
N LEU A 117 -1.43 5.93 -30.17
CA LEU A 117 -0.37 5.01 -30.55
C LEU A 117 -0.56 4.71 -32.03
N ALA A 118 0.31 5.26 -32.89
CA ALA A 118 0.41 4.93 -34.32
C ALA A 118 -0.92 4.49 -34.97
N GLU A 119 -1.86 5.43 -35.11
CA GLU A 119 -3.21 5.26 -35.70
C GLU A 119 -4.28 4.54 -34.84
N ALA A 120 -3.95 4.00 -33.67
CA ALA A 120 -4.91 3.46 -32.71
C ALA A 120 -5.15 4.41 -31.51
N LYS A 121 -6.41 4.83 -31.32
CA LYS A 121 -6.86 5.61 -30.16
C LYS A 121 -7.12 4.67 -28.99
N ILE A 122 -6.17 4.58 -28.05
CA ILE A 122 -6.34 3.76 -26.83
C ILE A 122 -6.94 4.65 -25.74
N GLU A 123 -8.25 4.52 -25.52
CA GLU A 123 -8.95 5.15 -24.40
C GLU A 123 -8.88 4.27 -23.15
N SER A 124 -7.94 4.55 -22.24
CA SER A 124 -7.96 3.90 -20.94
C SER A 124 -8.91 4.62 -19.99
N LYS A 125 -10.04 3.97 -19.68
CA LYS A 125 -11.05 4.51 -18.74
C LYS A 125 -10.46 4.63 -17.33
N ALA A 126 -11.02 5.53 -16.54
CA ALA A 126 -10.64 5.67 -15.13
C ALA A 126 -10.92 4.36 -14.40
N LEU A 127 -9.96 3.90 -13.62
CA LEU A 127 -10.05 2.63 -12.91
C LEU A 127 -10.34 2.90 -11.43
N ASN A 128 -11.48 2.41 -10.95
CA ASN A 128 -11.93 2.55 -9.57
C ASN A 128 -11.82 1.19 -8.89
N LEU A 129 -11.19 1.14 -7.71
CA LEU A 129 -10.76 -0.11 -7.09
C LEU A 129 -11.08 -0.08 -5.59
N MET A 130 -11.93 -0.98 -5.14
CA MET A 130 -12.18 -1.23 -3.73
C MET A 130 -11.39 -2.47 -3.26
N THR A 131 -10.89 -2.43 -2.03
CA THR A 131 -10.21 -3.56 -1.40
C THR A 131 -10.64 -3.65 0.05
N TYR A 132 -11.16 -4.81 0.44
CA TYR A 132 -11.55 -5.12 1.82
C TYR A 132 -10.42 -5.89 2.48
N ARG A 133 -10.09 -5.54 3.72
CA ARG A 133 -9.00 -6.15 4.49
C ARG A 133 -9.54 -6.67 5.81
N ALA A 134 -9.12 -7.88 6.18
CA ALA A 134 -9.21 -8.41 7.53
C ALA A 134 -7.80 -8.83 7.96
N GLY A 135 -7.44 -8.55 9.21
CA GLY A 135 -6.08 -8.67 9.70
C GLY A 135 -6.02 -9.18 11.13
N LEU A 136 -4.93 -9.87 11.44
CA LEU A 136 -4.53 -10.20 12.80
C LEU A 136 -3.04 -9.94 12.94
N GLU A 137 -2.67 -9.14 13.93
CA GLU A 137 -1.28 -8.92 14.34
C GLU A 137 -1.08 -9.44 15.77
N LEU A 138 0.03 -10.11 15.99
CA LEU A 138 0.51 -10.53 17.30
C LEU A 138 1.85 -9.87 17.58
N SER A 139 2.02 -9.24 18.73
CA SER A 139 3.28 -8.61 19.11
C SER A 139 3.55 -8.70 20.60
N LYS A 140 4.81 -8.61 20.99
CA LYS A 140 5.19 -8.59 22.42
C LYS A 140 6.36 -7.66 22.61
N THR A 141 6.28 -6.77 23.60
CA THR A 141 7.36 -5.84 23.91
C THR A 141 8.16 -6.37 25.09
N PHE A 142 9.48 -6.41 24.93
CA PHE A 142 10.46 -6.77 25.94
C PHE A 142 11.30 -5.55 26.25
N ASP A 143 11.60 -5.32 27.53
CA ASP A 143 12.60 -4.33 27.93
C ASP A 143 13.95 -5.05 28.12
N VAL A 144 14.92 -4.73 27.27
CA VAL A 144 16.26 -5.33 27.30
C VAL A 144 17.27 -4.20 27.46
N ALA A 145 17.79 -4.05 28.67
CA ALA A 145 18.79 -3.03 29.03
C ALA A 145 18.40 -1.60 28.60
N GLY A 146 17.14 -1.21 28.80
CA GLY A 146 16.63 0.13 28.47
C GLY A 146 16.22 0.30 27.01
N VAL A 147 16.27 -0.77 26.21
CA VAL A 147 15.76 -0.82 24.84
C VAL A 147 14.46 -1.62 24.82
N LYS A 148 13.38 -1.01 24.34
CA LYS A 148 12.11 -1.71 24.13
C LYS A 148 12.14 -2.42 22.79
N LEU A 149 12.19 -3.75 22.81
CA LEU A 149 12.18 -4.61 21.63
C LEU A 149 10.80 -5.23 21.43
N THR A 150 10.22 -5.06 20.25
CA THR A 150 8.88 -5.53 19.92
C THR A 150 8.92 -6.40 18.66
N PRO A 151 9.15 -7.73 18.77
CA PRO A 151 8.84 -8.65 17.69
C PRO A 151 7.34 -8.67 17.39
N SER A 152 7.00 -8.84 16.12
CA SER A 152 5.62 -8.98 15.65
C SER A 152 5.49 -9.95 14.49
N VAL A 153 4.31 -10.57 14.39
CA VAL A 153 3.86 -11.32 13.23
C VAL A 153 2.46 -10.89 12.87
N ALA A 154 2.15 -10.79 11.58
CA ALA A 154 0.83 -10.39 11.14
C ALA A 154 0.38 -11.18 9.91
N SER A 155 -0.92 -11.35 9.77
CA SER A 155 -1.54 -11.96 8.60
C SER A 155 -2.74 -11.13 8.18
N TYR A 156 -2.81 -10.82 6.89
CA TYR A 156 -3.86 -9.98 6.31
C TYR A 156 -4.49 -10.67 5.12
N TYR A 157 -5.79 -10.89 5.19
CA TYR A 157 -6.61 -11.27 4.04
C TYR A 157 -7.08 -10.00 3.33
N ASN A 158 -6.93 -9.96 2.01
CA ASN A 158 -7.36 -8.85 1.18
C ASN A 158 -8.28 -9.38 0.06
N ASP A 159 -9.50 -8.86 -0.01
CA ASP A 159 -10.41 -9.09 -1.12
C ASP A 159 -10.42 -7.89 -2.05
N ALA A 160 -9.81 -8.08 -3.22
CA ALA A 160 -9.80 -7.09 -4.30
C ALA A 160 -10.59 -7.56 -5.53
N THR A 161 -11.53 -8.51 -5.40
CA THR A 161 -12.29 -9.07 -6.54
C THR A 161 -13.09 -8.02 -7.32
N GLN A 162 -13.54 -6.95 -6.66
CA GLN A 162 -14.16 -5.78 -7.31
C GLN A 162 -13.25 -5.16 -8.40
N ARG A 163 -11.93 -5.33 -8.30
CA ARG A 163 -10.97 -4.90 -9.33
C ARG A 163 -11.09 -5.71 -10.62
N LYS A 164 -11.44 -7.01 -10.56
CA LYS A 164 -11.67 -7.83 -11.76
C LYS A 164 -12.86 -7.30 -12.58
N MET A 165 -13.93 -6.88 -11.89
CA MET A 165 -15.13 -6.32 -12.51
C MET A 165 -14.86 -4.97 -13.20
N ALA A 166 -14.05 -4.11 -12.56
CA ALA A 166 -13.68 -2.80 -13.13
C ALA A 166 -12.76 -2.91 -14.36
N VAL A 167 -11.90 -3.94 -14.42
CA VAL A 167 -11.00 -4.19 -15.56
C VAL A 167 -11.76 -4.77 -16.77
N ASN A 168 -12.81 -5.58 -16.54
CA ASN A 168 -13.66 -6.18 -17.58
C ASN A 168 -14.42 -5.16 -18.47
N GLY A 169 -14.21 -3.85 -18.33
CA GLY A 169 -14.77 -2.83 -19.22
C GLY A 169 -13.87 -1.60 -19.49
N ALA A 170 -12.59 -1.61 -19.08
CA ALA A 170 -11.73 -0.42 -19.02
C ALA A 170 -10.43 -0.47 -19.83
N LEU A 171 -10.03 -1.62 -20.36
CA LEU A 171 -8.79 -1.79 -21.13
C LEU A 171 -9.05 -2.66 -22.37
N SER A 172 -9.29 -2.04 -23.53
CA SER A 172 -9.21 -2.68 -24.84
C SER A 172 -8.06 -2.07 -25.63
N VAL A 173 -7.14 -2.90 -26.10
CA VAL A 173 -6.17 -2.54 -27.14
C VAL A 173 -6.43 -3.52 -28.29
N ASN A 174 -6.93 -3.01 -29.41
CA ASN A 174 -7.22 -3.82 -30.61
C ASN A 174 -8.08 -5.08 -30.34
N ASN A 175 -9.21 -4.92 -29.63
CA ASN A 175 -10.08 -6.04 -29.20
C ASN A 175 -9.47 -7.08 -28.25
N ILE A 176 -8.22 -6.90 -27.78
CA ILE A 176 -7.62 -7.72 -26.75
C ILE A 176 -7.77 -6.99 -25.41
N GLY A 177 -8.62 -7.53 -24.55
CA GLY A 177 -8.80 -7.03 -23.19
C GLY A 177 -7.57 -7.36 -22.35
N MET A 178 -6.82 -6.36 -21.89
CA MET A 178 -5.76 -6.61 -20.89
C MET A 178 -6.41 -6.87 -19.54
N GLN A 179 -6.70 -8.15 -19.27
CA GLN A 179 -7.20 -8.62 -17.98
C GLN A 179 -6.07 -8.63 -16.95
N GLN A 180 -5.73 -7.48 -16.36
CA GLN A 180 -4.97 -7.49 -15.11
C GLN A 180 -5.92 -7.93 -13.99
N GLN A 181 -6.07 -9.25 -13.83
CA GLN A 181 -6.92 -9.84 -12.81
C GLN A 181 -6.28 -9.61 -11.43
N PHE A 182 -6.99 -8.90 -10.55
CA PHE A 182 -6.58 -8.80 -9.14
C PHE A 182 -7.59 -9.57 -8.29
N GLY A 183 -7.14 -10.68 -7.71
CA GLY A 183 -7.98 -11.55 -6.88
C GLY A 183 -7.85 -11.32 -5.38
N ARG A 184 -8.20 -12.37 -4.65
CA ARG A 184 -8.00 -12.46 -3.20
C ARG A 184 -6.55 -12.83 -2.92
N TYR A 185 -5.97 -12.22 -1.90
CA TYR A 185 -4.60 -12.53 -1.51
C TYR A 185 -4.40 -12.41 -0.01
N PHE A 186 -3.49 -13.22 0.51
CA PHE A 186 -2.94 -13.11 1.83
C PHE A 186 -1.61 -12.34 1.79
N ASN A 187 -1.37 -11.55 2.82
CA ASN A 187 -0.09 -10.93 3.10
C ASN A 187 0.34 -11.33 4.51
N HIS A 188 1.43 -12.08 4.62
CA HIS A 188 2.01 -12.50 5.88
C HIS A 188 3.26 -11.67 6.15
N GLU A 189 3.39 -11.16 7.36
CA GLU A 189 4.47 -10.27 7.78
C GLU A 189 5.10 -10.78 9.07
N ALA A 190 6.42 -10.59 9.17
CA ALA A 190 7.17 -10.77 10.41
C ALA A 190 8.10 -9.56 10.55
N GLY A 191 8.20 -9.02 11.76
CA GLY A 191 8.96 -7.81 12.02
C GLY A 191 9.57 -7.75 13.42
N LEU A 192 10.47 -6.79 13.57
CA LEU A 192 11.10 -6.43 14.82
C LEU A 192 11.22 -4.91 14.89
N ALA A 193 10.69 -4.32 15.94
CA ALA A 193 10.88 -2.91 16.28
C ALA A 193 11.76 -2.76 17.52
N ALA A 194 12.54 -1.69 17.58
CA ALA A 194 13.35 -1.27 18.70
C ALA A 194 13.08 0.20 18.98
N GLN A 195 12.78 0.53 20.23
CA GLN A 195 12.66 1.91 20.70
C GLN A 195 13.68 2.16 21.80
N PHE A 196 14.49 3.19 21.61
CA PHE A 196 15.49 3.66 22.57
C PHE A 196 15.49 5.19 22.56
N ASN A 197 15.29 5.81 23.73
CA ASN A 197 15.12 7.25 23.88
C ASN A 197 14.05 7.80 22.90
N GLN A 198 14.43 8.76 22.07
CA GLN A 198 13.62 9.42 21.06
C GLN A 198 13.59 8.66 19.72
N TRP A 199 14.40 7.61 19.58
CA TRP A 199 14.55 6.85 18.34
C TRP A 199 13.67 5.61 18.30
N GLN A 200 13.09 5.37 17.13
CA GLN A 200 12.29 4.20 16.80
C GLN A 200 12.81 3.60 15.50
N VAL A 201 13.24 2.35 15.54
CA VAL A 201 13.74 1.63 14.37
C VAL A 201 12.91 0.37 14.19
N SER A 202 12.56 0.01 12.97
CA SER A 202 11.91 -1.27 12.72
C SER A 202 12.29 -1.86 11.37
N ALA A 203 12.42 -3.18 11.34
CA ALA A 203 12.60 -3.96 10.13
C ALA A 203 11.47 -5.00 10.02
N GLN A 204 10.97 -5.22 8.80
CA GLN A 204 9.96 -6.23 8.52
C GLN A 204 10.25 -6.93 7.20
N VAL A 205 9.82 -8.18 7.13
CA VAL A 205 9.75 -8.97 5.90
C VAL A 205 8.32 -9.42 5.69
N GLY A 206 7.91 -9.56 4.44
CA GLY A 206 6.57 -10.03 4.13
C GLY A 206 6.47 -10.79 2.82
N MET A 207 5.39 -11.56 2.71
CA MET A 207 5.07 -12.38 1.57
C MET A 207 3.59 -12.23 1.21
N LEU A 208 3.33 -11.87 -0.04
CA LEU A 208 2.00 -11.83 -0.62
C LEU A 208 1.77 -13.09 -1.47
N LYS A 209 0.66 -13.77 -1.26
CA LYS A 209 0.25 -14.95 -2.04
C LYS A 209 -1.25 -14.87 -2.32
N GLY A 210 -1.65 -15.01 -3.58
CA GLY A 210 -3.06 -14.91 -3.98
C GLY A 210 -3.40 -15.78 -5.18
N SER A 211 -4.69 -15.87 -5.50
CA SER A 211 -5.19 -16.67 -6.63
C SER A 211 -4.68 -16.20 -7.99
N ASP A 212 -4.48 -14.89 -8.13
CA ASP A 212 -4.14 -14.24 -9.40
C ASP A 212 -2.87 -13.37 -9.28
N ILE A 213 -2.11 -13.57 -8.21
CA ILE A 213 -0.88 -12.83 -7.93
C ILE A 213 0.23 -13.84 -7.67
N THR A 214 1.26 -13.85 -8.52
CA THR A 214 2.50 -14.56 -8.26
C THR A 214 3.03 -14.18 -6.88
N THR A 215 3.56 -15.15 -6.13
CA THR A 215 4.11 -14.90 -4.80
C THR A 215 5.13 -13.76 -4.85
N GLN A 216 4.87 -12.69 -4.09
CA GLN A 216 5.78 -11.55 -3.98
C GLN A 216 6.38 -11.53 -2.59
N LYS A 217 7.68 -11.31 -2.50
CA LYS A 217 8.40 -11.14 -1.24
C LYS A 217 8.93 -9.72 -1.16
N TYR A 218 8.93 -9.14 0.03
CA TYR A 218 9.47 -7.81 0.25
C TYR A 218 10.11 -7.70 1.63
N ALA A 219 10.95 -6.68 1.77
CA ALA A 219 11.50 -6.24 3.03
C ALA A 219 11.27 -4.72 3.16
N ALA A 220 11.04 -4.25 4.37
CA ALA A 220 10.90 -2.83 4.66
C ALA A 220 11.67 -2.47 5.93
N PHE A 221 12.22 -1.26 5.92
CA PHE A 221 12.95 -0.67 7.03
C PHE A 221 12.38 0.71 7.31
N LYS A 222 12.22 1.06 8.58
CA LYS A 222 11.69 2.33 9.03
C LYS A 222 12.55 2.89 10.15
N LEU A 223 12.84 4.18 10.06
CA LEU A 223 13.51 4.98 11.06
C LEU A 223 12.59 6.14 11.44
N GLY A 224 12.44 6.38 12.74
CA GLY A 224 11.63 7.46 13.30
C GLY A 224 12.35 8.12 14.47
N TYR A 225 12.06 9.41 14.64
CA TYR A 225 12.56 10.23 15.73
C TYR A 225 11.41 11.06 16.30
N THR A 226 11.29 11.12 17.62
CA THR A 226 10.29 11.92 18.34
C THR A 226 11.00 13.03 19.09
N TRP A 227 10.63 14.27 18.81
CA TRP A 227 11.20 15.47 19.44
C TRP A 227 10.14 16.26 20.19
#